data_AF-A0A6B1AEM4-F1
#
_entry.id   AF-A0A6B1AEM4-F1
#
_cell.length_a   1.000
_cell.length_b   1.000
_cell.length_c   1.000
_cell.angle_alpha   90.00
_cell.angle_beta   90.00
_cell.angle_gamma   90.00
#
_symmetry.space_group_name_H-M   'P 1'
#
loop_
_entity.id
_entity.type
_entity.pdbx_description
1 polymer ?
#
loop_
_entity_poly.entity_id
_entity_poly.type
_entity_poly.pdbx_seq_one_letter_code
_entity_poly.pdbx_strand_id
1 'polypeptide(L)'
;MYTTCIFCHGDLGRNEAIEEFPVGRRLAFDGAKGRLWVVCRRCERWNLSPLETRWEAIEACERAFESTRMRVASDNIGLAKLKEGLELVRVGDPVRQEFAAWRYGDQFGRRRKRAVLVTGAVGTAAGAVVVGGTIAGFAMGGIFPGLFQGAQAWYRDRVLLRLRDEHGDPIRIQRKHLYTSRLVPSPDASGWDLRVDHIPGWDKWGKTRKRKNRRHTMIVHGSEAIGLAGQLMAHANRSGGARKAIRAAVERIEEAGHPEAFLPGAARSAMRDFSGSGKADLPAKKVENLMKPLPGTLAGLKVDMRLAIEMATHEQAEREALEGELKELEARWREAEEIARIADNLFVPDSVDDFIAGERSRIDDDLPKGAPTG
;
A
#
# COMPACT_ATOMS: atom_id res chain seq x y z
N MET A 1 6.03 -29.46 24.90
CA MET A 1 6.07 -28.58 23.70
C MET A 1 7.54 -28.37 23.31
N TYR A 2 7.89 -28.50 22.03
CA TYR A 2 9.27 -28.24 21.57
C TYR A 2 9.54 -26.73 21.55
N THR A 3 10.80 -26.31 21.76
CA THR A 3 11.20 -24.89 21.72
C THR A 3 12.23 -24.59 20.64
N THR A 4 12.80 -25.63 20.02
CA THR A 4 13.81 -25.52 18.99
C THR A 4 13.29 -26.10 17.67
N CYS A 5 13.81 -25.57 16.55
CA CYS A 5 13.45 -26.05 15.23
C CYS A 5 13.98 -27.48 15.01
N ILE A 6 13.15 -28.38 14.53
CA ILE A 6 13.55 -29.78 14.26
C ILE A 6 14.53 -29.91 13.08
N PHE A 7 14.63 -28.88 12.23
CA PHE A 7 15.49 -28.90 11.04
C PHE A 7 16.86 -28.24 11.26
N CYS A 8 16.92 -27.12 11.98
CA CYS A 8 18.16 -26.36 12.15
C CYS A 8 18.59 -26.21 13.62
N HIS A 9 17.81 -26.74 14.56
CA HIS A 9 18.01 -26.65 16.00
C HIS A 9 18.11 -25.22 16.57
N GLY A 10 17.74 -24.21 15.78
CA GLY A 10 17.64 -22.83 16.23
C GLY A 10 16.45 -22.61 17.17
N ASP A 11 16.57 -21.62 18.05
CA ASP A 11 15.48 -21.19 18.94
C ASP A 11 14.30 -20.65 18.11
N LEU A 12 13.09 -21.13 18.40
CA LEU A 12 11.85 -20.67 17.77
C LEU A 12 11.32 -19.39 18.42
N GLY A 13 11.84 -19.04 19.59
CA GLY A 13 11.36 -17.94 20.40
C GLY A 13 10.04 -18.24 21.10
N ARG A 14 9.49 -17.23 21.75
CA ARG A 14 8.23 -17.30 22.51
C ARG A 14 7.29 -16.18 22.13
N ASN A 15 5.99 -16.39 22.31
CA ASN A 15 4.98 -15.35 22.19
C ASN A 15 4.08 -15.34 23.44
N GLU A 16 3.48 -14.18 23.71
CA GLU A 16 2.52 -13.98 24.81
C GLU A 16 1.10 -13.75 24.28
N ALA A 17 0.93 -13.80 22.95
CA ALA A 17 -0.33 -13.48 22.30
C ALA A 17 -1.28 -14.68 22.22
N ILE A 18 -0.75 -15.90 22.20
CA ILE A 18 -1.50 -17.16 22.19
C ILE A 18 -1.08 -17.93 23.46
N GLU A 19 -1.91 -17.88 24.49
CA GLU A 19 -1.60 -18.43 25.82
C GLU A 19 -1.45 -19.96 25.77
N GLU A 20 -2.28 -20.59 24.95
CA GLU A 20 -2.34 -22.05 24.75
C GLU A 20 -1.14 -22.57 23.94
N PHE A 21 -0.43 -21.69 23.23
CA PHE A 21 0.74 -22.03 22.43
C PHE A 21 1.82 -20.92 22.48
N PRO A 22 2.58 -20.82 23.58
CA PRO A 22 3.51 -19.70 23.80
C PRO A 22 4.86 -19.85 23.07
N VAL A 23 4.99 -20.81 22.14
CA VAL A 23 6.22 -21.06 21.37
C VAL A 23 6.11 -20.47 19.98
N GLY A 24 7.17 -19.81 19.51
CA GLY A 24 7.25 -19.30 18.15
C GLY A 24 6.91 -17.82 18.04
N ARG A 25 7.62 -17.11 17.15
CA ARG A 25 7.32 -15.71 16.74
C ARG A 25 6.57 -15.61 15.40
N ARG A 26 6.34 -16.74 14.73
CA ARG A 26 5.51 -16.87 13.53
C ARG A 26 4.80 -18.22 13.58
N LEU A 27 3.48 -18.18 13.66
CA LEU A 27 2.63 -19.36 13.67
C LEU A 27 1.89 -19.46 12.34
N ALA A 28 1.69 -20.68 11.86
CA ALA A 28 0.80 -20.94 10.75
C ALA A 28 -0.26 -21.95 11.17
N PHE A 29 -1.49 -21.82 10.69
CA PHE A 29 -2.58 -22.71 11.09
C PHE A 29 -3.55 -22.95 9.95
N ASP A 30 -4.11 -24.15 9.89
CA ASP A 30 -5.20 -24.56 9.01
C ASP A 30 -6.34 -25.04 9.91
N GLY A 31 -7.39 -24.22 10.04
CA GLY A 31 -8.56 -24.55 10.86
C GLY A 31 -9.37 -25.71 10.31
N ALA A 32 -9.41 -25.89 8.99
CA ALA A 32 -10.16 -26.97 8.35
C ALA A 32 -9.49 -28.34 8.53
N LYS A 33 -8.15 -28.36 8.53
CA LYS A 33 -7.36 -29.60 8.71
C LYS A 33 -6.87 -29.82 10.15
N GLY A 34 -7.14 -28.90 11.07
CA GLY A 34 -6.69 -28.99 12.46
C GLY A 34 -5.15 -28.99 12.59
N ARG A 35 -4.46 -28.25 11.73
CA ARG A 35 -2.99 -28.20 11.69
C ARG A 35 -2.49 -26.86 12.23
N LEU A 36 -1.45 -26.92 13.05
CA LEU A 36 -0.76 -25.75 13.59
C LEU A 36 0.74 -25.99 13.43
N TRP A 37 1.45 -24.98 12.93
CA TRP A 37 2.88 -25.01 12.72
C TRP A 37 3.56 -23.80 13.36
N VAL A 38 4.81 -24.00 13.77
CA VAL A 38 5.74 -22.91 14.08
C VAL A 38 6.70 -22.73 12.91
N VAL A 39 6.69 -21.55 12.30
CA VAL A 39 7.60 -21.22 11.20
C VAL A 39 8.91 -20.67 11.78
N CYS A 40 10.02 -21.37 11.55
CA CYS A 40 11.32 -20.95 12.05
C CYS A 40 11.80 -19.68 11.34
N ARG A 41 12.15 -18.61 12.06
CA ARG A 41 12.67 -17.37 11.47
C ARG A 41 14.09 -17.49 10.89
N ARG A 42 14.82 -18.57 11.21
CA ARG A 42 16.21 -18.78 10.77
C ARG A 42 16.30 -19.56 9.46
N CYS A 43 15.51 -20.61 9.32
CA CYS A 43 15.54 -21.49 8.13
C CYS A 43 14.19 -21.58 7.39
N GLU A 44 13.18 -20.85 7.87
CA GLU A 44 11.84 -20.71 7.27
C GLU A 44 11.04 -22.01 7.12
N ARG A 45 11.53 -23.10 7.71
CA ARG A 45 10.81 -24.37 7.73
C ARG A 45 9.71 -24.38 8.79
N TRP A 46 8.63 -25.08 8.45
CA TRP A 46 7.42 -25.18 9.25
C TRP A 46 7.51 -26.42 10.12
N ASN A 47 7.47 -26.23 11.43
CA ASN A 47 7.56 -27.31 12.41
C ASN A 47 6.13 -27.62 12.83
N LEU A 48 5.64 -28.82 12.56
CA LEU A 48 4.28 -29.22 12.92
C LEU A 48 4.16 -29.35 14.44
N SER A 49 3.14 -28.76 15.07
CA SER A 49 2.92 -28.85 16.51
C SER A 49 2.36 -30.23 16.91
N PRO A 50 2.56 -30.70 18.16
CA PRO A 50 1.94 -31.94 18.64
C PRO A 50 0.41 -31.85 18.68
N LEU A 51 -0.28 -32.96 18.42
CA LEU A 51 -1.75 -33.04 18.30
C LEU A 51 -2.50 -32.53 19.54
N GLU A 52 -2.01 -32.86 20.74
CA GLU A 52 -2.65 -32.55 22.03
C GLU A 52 -2.84 -31.03 22.25
N THR A 53 -1.99 -30.19 21.66
CA THR A 53 -1.96 -28.74 21.87
C THR A 53 -2.64 -27.93 20.76
N ARG A 54 -3.26 -28.58 19.77
CA ARG A 54 -3.70 -27.89 18.53
C ARG A 54 -5.02 -27.17 18.65
N TRP A 55 -6.04 -27.79 19.26
CA TRP A 55 -7.42 -27.30 19.15
C TRP A 55 -7.61 -25.89 19.73
N GLU A 56 -7.32 -25.69 21.02
CA GLU A 56 -7.52 -24.40 21.68
C GLU A 56 -6.61 -23.31 21.07
N ALA A 57 -5.37 -23.67 20.71
CA ALA A 57 -4.44 -22.76 20.09
C ALA A 57 -4.85 -22.34 18.66
N ILE A 58 -5.47 -23.23 17.87
CA ILE A 58 -6.01 -22.89 16.55
C ILE A 58 -7.19 -21.93 16.69
N GLU A 59 -8.10 -22.17 17.64
CA GLU A 59 -9.22 -21.24 17.88
C GLU A 59 -8.74 -19.87 18.36
N ALA A 60 -7.74 -19.83 19.24
CA ALA A 60 -7.09 -18.60 19.67
C ALA A 60 -6.43 -17.88 18.48
N CYS A 61 -5.74 -18.63 17.60
CA CYS A 61 -5.16 -18.09 16.37
C CYS A 61 -6.23 -17.54 15.41
N GLU A 62 -7.34 -18.24 15.19
CA GLU A 62 -8.46 -17.76 14.36
C GLU A 62 -9.03 -16.45 14.93
N ARG A 63 -9.35 -16.43 16.23
CA ARG A 63 -9.88 -15.23 16.90
C ARG A 63 -8.91 -14.05 16.83
N ALA A 64 -7.61 -14.32 17.02
CA ALA A 64 -6.57 -13.31 16.91
C ALA A 64 -6.38 -12.83 15.46
N PHE A 65 -6.49 -13.73 14.48
CA PHE A 65 -6.39 -13.41 13.06
C PHE A 65 -7.57 -12.55 12.58
N GLU A 66 -8.80 -12.92 12.94
CA GLU A 66 -10.02 -12.19 12.61
C GLU A 66 -10.04 -10.78 13.22
N SER A 67 -9.63 -10.67 14.49
CA SER A 67 -9.57 -9.39 15.21
C SER A 67 -8.39 -8.52 14.76
N THR A 68 -7.38 -9.11 14.12
CA THR A 68 -6.21 -8.39 13.61
C THR A 68 -6.53 -7.65 12.32
N ARG A 69 -6.26 -6.34 12.35
CA ARG A 69 -6.60 -5.39 11.28
C ARG A 69 -5.51 -5.23 10.21
N MET A 70 -4.33 -5.82 10.40
CA MET A 70 -3.23 -5.82 9.43
C MET A 70 -3.07 -7.26 8.94
N ARG A 71 -3.78 -7.60 7.86
CA ARG A 71 -3.73 -8.91 7.23
C ARG A 71 -3.56 -8.75 5.73
N VAL A 72 -2.74 -9.58 5.09
CA VAL A 72 -2.72 -9.76 3.64
C VAL A 72 -3.18 -11.16 3.30
N ALA A 73 -3.93 -11.33 2.23
CA ALA A 73 -4.57 -12.58 1.86
C ALA A 73 -4.37 -12.83 0.37
N SER A 74 -3.95 -14.05 0.04
CA SER A 74 -4.00 -14.65 -1.30
C SER A 74 -5.24 -15.54 -1.41
N ASP A 75 -5.32 -16.36 -2.46
CA ASP A 75 -6.38 -17.35 -2.58
C ASP A 75 -6.26 -18.50 -1.57
N ASN A 76 -5.05 -18.79 -1.04
CA ASN A 76 -4.80 -19.99 -0.22
C ASN A 76 -4.26 -19.71 1.18
N ILE A 77 -3.68 -18.53 1.39
CA ILE A 77 -3.03 -18.17 2.66
C ILE A 77 -3.32 -16.70 2.98
N GLY A 78 -3.55 -16.40 4.26
CA GLY A 78 -3.55 -15.06 4.82
C GLY A 78 -2.43 -14.87 5.86
N LEU A 79 -1.73 -13.75 5.83
CA LEU A 79 -0.70 -13.35 6.79
C LEU A 79 -1.19 -12.15 7.60
N ALA A 80 -1.17 -12.24 8.93
CA ALA A 80 -1.49 -11.14 9.84
C ALA A 80 -0.33 -10.83 10.80
N LYS A 81 -0.11 -9.54 11.12
CA LYS A 81 0.89 -9.12 12.11
C LYS A 81 0.19 -8.50 13.34
N LEU A 82 0.33 -9.17 14.48
CA LEU A 82 -0.25 -8.73 15.75
C LEU A 82 0.58 -7.59 16.38
N LYS A 83 -0.03 -6.84 17.31
CA LYS A 83 0.63 -5.68 17.95
C LYS A 83 1.82 -6.11 18.80
N GLU A 84 1.76 -7.31 19.35
CA GLU A 84 2.74 -7.96 20.22
C GLU A 84 3.94 -8.50 19.40
N GLY A 85 3.92 -8.33 18.07
CA GLY A 85 4.98 -8.76 17.17
C GLY A 85 4.91 -10.23 16.74
N LEU A 86 3.83 -10.95 17.09
CA LEU A 86 3.55 -12.28 16.57
C LEU A 86 3.00 -12.19 15.14
N GLU A 87 3.49 -13.05 14.27
CA GLU A 87 2.93 -13.20 12.92
C GLU A 87 2.08 -14.46 12.84
N LEU A 88 0.88 -14.35 12.28
CA LEU A 88 -0.04 -15.46 12.07
C LEU A 88 -0.24 -15.69 10.57
N VAL A 89 -0.13 -16.94 10.15
CA VAL A 89 -0.32 -17.38 8.76
C VAL A 89 -1.50 -18.35 8.73
N ARG A 90 -2.67 -17.86 8.32
CA ARG A 90 -3.88 -18.67 8.15
C ARG A 90 -3.85 -19.36 6.79
N VAL A 91 -3.96 -20.67 6.76
CA VAL A 91 -4.05 -21.50 5.54
C VAL A 91 -5.51 -21.85 5.26
N GLY A 92 -5.89 -21.89 3.99
CA GLY A 92 -7.28 -22.06 3.53
C GLY A 92 -7.90 -20.74 3.05
N ASP A 93 -9.21 -20.70 2.82
CA ASP A 93 -9.95 -19.56 2.24
C ASP A 93 -9.88 -18.32 3.16
N PRO A 94 -8.94 -17.40 2.95
CA PRO A 94 -8.65 -16.34 3.90
C PRO A 94 -9.61 -15.17 3.73
N VAL A 95 -10.09 -14.62 4.84
CA VAL A 95 -11.06 -13.52 4.84
C VAL A 95 -10.51 -12.33 4.04
N ARG A 96 -11.25 -11.94 2.99
CA ARG A 96 -10.93 -10.76 2.16
C ARG A 96 -10.77 -9.52 3.05
N GLN A 97 -9.76 -8.70 2.73
CA GLN A 97 -9.47 -7.50 3.50
C GLN A 97 -10.51 -6.40 3.26
N GLU A 98 -10.93 -5.78 4.35
CA GLU A 98 -11.68 -4.52 4.31
C GLU A 98 -10.70 -3.35 4.44
N PHE A 99 -10.88 -2.32 3.62
CA PHE A 99 -10.07 -1.10 3.65
C PHE A 99 -10.13 -0.43 5.05
N ALA A 100 -9.01 -0.35 5.75
CA ALA A 100 -8.93 0.16 7.12
C ALA A 100 -8.87 1.70 7.21
N ALA A 101 -9.96 2.37 6.83
CA ALA A 101 -10.10 3.83 6.77
C ALA A 101 -9.64 4.63 8.01
N TRP A 102 -9.74 4.05 9.22
CA TRP A 102 -9.37 4.70 10.48
C TRP A 102 -7.86 5.01 10.61
N ARG A 103 -6.97 4.26 9.92
CA ARG A 103 -5.51 4.50 9.95
C ARG A 103 -5.12 5.85 9.36
N TYR A 104 -5.89 6.34 8.39
CA TYR A 104 -5.59 7.57 7.66
C TYR A 104 -6.25 8.82 8.25
N GLY A 105 -7.31 8.65 9.05
CA GLY A 105 -8.06 9.73 9.71
C GLY A 105 -7.19 10.68 10.54
N ASP A 106 -6.36 10.11 11.41
CA ASP A 106 -5.54 10.89 12.33
C ASP A 106 -4.29 11.48 11.66
N GLN A 107 -3.70 10.77 10.69
CA GLN A 107 -2.47 11.22 10.03
C GLN A 107 -2.71 12.49 9.21
N PHE A 108 -3.73 12.51 8.35
CA PHE A 108 -4.05 13.68 7.54
C PHE A 108 -4.59 14.84 8.37
N GLY A 109 -5.32 14.55 9.45
CA GLY A 109 -5.77 15.54 10.42
C GLY A 109 -4.60 16.22 11.14
N ARG A 110 -3.58 15.48 11.58
CA ARG A 110 -2.36 16.03 12.20
C ARG A 110 -1.58 16.93 11.23
N ARG A 111 -1.39 16.51 9.97
CA ARG A 111 -0.77 17.34 8.93
C ARG A 111 -1.52 18.65 8.73
N ARG A 112 -2.87 18.60 8.74
CA ARG A 112 -3.73 19.79 8.63
C ARG A 112 -3.58 20.72 9.81
N LYS A 113 -3.63 20.23 11.05
CA LYS A 113 -3.42 21.04 12.25
C LYS A 113 -2.06 21.74 12.23
N ARG A 114 -0.99 21.03 11.87
CA ARG A 114 0.36 21.60 11.74
C ARG A 114 0.44 22.66 10.64
N ALA A 115 -0.17 22.42 9.48
CA ALA A 115 -0.20 23.38 8.39
C ALA A 115 -0.96 24.66 8.79
N VAL A 116 -2.11 24.52 9.46
CA VAL A 116 -2.87 25.66 10.00
C VAL A 116 -2.06 26.42 11.04
N LEU A 117 -1.36 25.74 11.95
CA LEU A 117 -0.54 26.38 12.98
C LEU A 117 0.67 27.12 12.40
N VAL A 118 1.39 26.52 11.45
CA VAL A 118 2.52 27.17 10.76
C VAL A 118 2.03 28.34 9.90
N THR A 119 0.91 28.18 9.19
CA THR A 119 0.33 29.28 8.39
C THR A 119 -0.23 30.39 9.27
N GLY A 120 -0.81 30.05 10.43
CA GLY A 120 -1.28 31.00 11.43
C GLY A 120 -0.14 31.76 12.09
N ALA A 121 0.96 31.09 12.44
CA ALA A 121 2.17 31.72 13.00
C ALA A 121 2.92 32.60 11.99
N VAL A 122 2.96 32.22 10.71
CA VAL A 122 3.50 33.06 9.63
C VAL A 122 2.53 34.20 9.28
N GLY A 123 1.22 33.97 9.39
CA GLY A 123 0.19 34.99 9.21
C GLY A 123 0.19 36.06 10.30
N THR A 124 0.53 35.72 11.54
CA THR A 124 0.74 36.71 12.61
C THR A 124 2.09 37.41 12.49
N ALA A 125 3.14 36.77 11.98
CA ALA A 125 4.44 37.41 11.74
C ALA A 125 4.47 38.31 10.48
N ALA A 126 3.68 38.00 9.45
CA ALA A 126 3.51 38.85 8.26
C ALA A 126 2.30 39.80 8.36
N GLY A 127 1.52 39.70 9.44
CA GLY A 127 0.28 40.45 9.67
C GLY A 127 0.25 41.16 11.02
N ALA A 128 1.39 41.62 11.53
CA ALA A 128 1.48 42.49 12.70
C ALA A 128 1.71 43.96 12.30
N VAL A 129 0.78 44.55 11.54
CA VAL A 129 0.53 46.00 11.56
C VAL A 129 -0.96 46.25 11.32
N VAL A 130 -1.81 45.99 12.32
CA VAL A 130 -3.09 46.70 12.45
C VAL A 130 -3.52 46.74 13.92
N VAL A 131 -2.84 47.54 14.75
CA VAL A 131 -3.50 48.24 15.87
C VAL A 131 -2.72 49.53 16.13
N GLY A 132 -3.33 50.67 15.85
CA GLY A 132 -2.83 52.01 16.21
C GLY A 132 -2.32 52.81 15.01
N GLY A 133 -3.09 53.81 14.60
CA GLY A 133 -2.91 54.55 13.35
C GLY A 133 -1.55 55.21 13.15
N THR A 134 -1.04 55.10 11.94
CA THR A 134 -0.56 56.23 11.11
C THR A 134 -0.40 55.72 9.68
N ILE A 135 -1.05 56.42 8.75
CA ILE A 135 -0.82 56.29 7.31
C ILE A 135 0.58 56.83 7.06
N ALA A 136 1.59 55.97 7.07
CA ALA A 136 2.96 56.33 6.73
C ALA A 136 3.56 55.28 5.79
N GLY A 137 3.60 55.63 4.50
CA GLY A 137 4.57 55.04 3.57
C GLY A 137 4.01 54.10 2.51
N PHE A 138 3.29 54.66 1.54
CA PHE A 138 3.14 54.15 0.17
C PHE A 138 4.48 54.08 -0.62
N ALA A 139 5.60 53.75 0.03
CA ALA A 139 6.95 53.77 -0.55
C ALA A 139 7.63 52.38 -0.58
N MET A 140 6.87 51.32 -0.88
CA MET A 140 7.35 49.91 -0.92
C MET A 140 7.04 49.20 -2.24
N GLY A 141 7.05 49.91 -3.37
CA GLY A 141 6.71 49.36 -4.69
C GLY A 141 7.74 48.40 -5.31
N GLY A 142 8.98 48.34 -4.80
CA GLY A 142 10.07 47.58 -5.43
C GLY A 142 10.50 46.29 -4.71
N ILE A 143 10.45 46.26 -3.38
CA ILE A 143 11.05 45.18 -2.58
C ILE A 143 10.07 44.03 -2.32
N PHE A 144 8.80 44.36 -2.08
CA PHE A 144 7.75 43.36 -1.79
C PHE A 144 7.43 42.44 -2.97
N PRO A 145 7.26 42.94 -4.22
CA PRO A 145 7.01 42.07 -5.36
C PRO A 145 8.18 41.14 -5.68
N GLY A 146 9.42 41.62 -5.55
CA GLY A 146 10.64 40.83 -5.79
C GLY A 146 10.85 39.73 -4.75
N LEU A 147 10.64 40.04 -3.45
CA LEU A 147 10.70 39.05 -2.38
C LEU A 147 9.58 38.02 -2.49
N PHE A 148 8.35 38.45 -2.83
CA PHE A 148 7.23 37.55 -3.07
C PHE A 148 7.47 36.64 -4.27
N GLN A 149 7.92 37.18 -5.40
CA GLN A 149 8.23 36.41 -6.60
C GLN A 149 9.41 35.46 -6.37
N GLY A 150 10.44 35.88 -5.64
CA GLY A 150 11.58 35.05 -5.24
C GLY A 150 11.18 33.90 -4.30
N ALA A 151 10.37 34.18 -3.27
CA ALA A 151 9.84 33.17 -2.36
C ALA A 151 8.95 32.16 -3.10
N GLN A 152 8.14 32.64 -4.04
CA GLN A 152 7.29 31.81 -4.88
C GLN A 152 8.10 30.92 -5.84
N ALA A 153 9.14 31.46 -6.46
CA ALA A 153 10.07 30.69 -7.29
C ALA A 153 10.81 29.63 -6.46
N TRP A 154 11.31 29.99 -5.28
CA TRP A 154 11.97 29.06 -4.36
C TRP A 154 11.04 27.92 -3.91
N TYR A 155 9.79 28.25 -3.54
CA TYR A 155 8.79 27.26 -3.16
C TYR A 155 8.45 26.30 -4.30
N ARG A 156 8.33 26.85 -5.53
CA ARG A 156 8.00 26.12 -6.76
C ARG A 156 9.13 25.19 -7.24
N ASP A 157 10.36 25.69 -7.22
CA ASP A 157 11.54 25.00 -7.76
C ASP A 157 12.20 24.08 -6.72
N ARG A 158 11.62 23.99 -5.52
CA ARG A 158 12.02 23.03 -4.48
C ARG A 158 11.98 21.60 -5.01
N VAL A 159 13.12 20.92 -4.93
CA VAL A 159 13.25 19.50 -5.27
C VAL A 159 12.49 18.67 -4.23
N LEU A 160 11.57 17.83 -4.71
CA LEU A 160 10.82 16.88 -3.91
C LEU A 160 11.54 15.52 -3.88
N LEU A 161 11.85 14.99 -5.06
CA LEU A 161 12.47 13.67 -5.22
C LEU A 161 13.67 13.76 -6.18
N ARG A 162 14.66 12.90 -5.93
CA ARG A 162 15.77 12.62 -6.84
C ARG A 162 15.70 11.15 -7.20
N LEU A 163 15.60 10.84 -8.48
CA LEU A 163 15.51 9.48 -8.99
C LEU A 163 16.57 9.29 -10.07
N ARG A 164 16.63 8.07 -10.62
CA ARG A 164 17.33 7.79 -11.87
C ARG A 164 16.30 7.39 -12.91
N ASP A 165 16.53 7.74 -14.16
CA ASP A 165 15.71 7.23 -15.26
C ASP A 165 16.13 5.79 -15.63
N GLU A 166 15.44 5.21 -16.62
CA GLU A 166 15.71 3.87 -17.16
C GLU A 166 17.16 3.68 -17.67
N HIS A 167 17.84 4.78 -18.01
CA HIS A 167 19.23 4.76 -18.48
C HIS A 167 20.23 5.00 -17.34
N GLY A 168 19.74 5.14 -16.10
CA GLY A 168 20.56 5.42 -14.92
C GLY A 168 20.95 6.89 -14.76
N ASP A 169 20.50 7.78 -15.65
CA ASP A 169 20.77 9.21 -15.57
C ASP A 169 20.00 9.83 -14.40
N PRO A 170 20.60 10.73 -13.61
CA PRO A 170 19.92 11.35 -12.50
C PRO A 170 18.78 12.24 -13.01
N ILE A 171 17.61 12.18 -12.37
CA ILE A 171 16.47 13.05 -12.63
C ILE A 171 15.98 13.70 -11.33
N ARG A 172 15.38 14.89 -11.45
CA ARG A 172 14.84 15.64 -10.31
C ARG A 172 13.39 15.99 -10.55
N ILE A 173 12.55 15.68 -9.57
CA ILE A 173 11.16 16.09 -9.54
C ILE A 173 11.05 17.29 -8.60
N GLN A 174 10.58 18.42 -9.11
CA GLN A 174 10.35 19.64 -8.35
C GLN A 174 8.87 19.81 -8.04
N ARG A 175 8.55 20.70 -7.10
CA ARG A 175 7.18 20.96 -6.68
C ARG A 175 6.27 21.38 -7.84
N LYS A 176 6.76 22.19 -8.79
CA LYS A 176 6.01 22.53 -10.01
C LYS A 176 5.59 21.34 -10.85
N HIS A 177 6.32 20.23 -10.82
CA HIS A 177 5.94 19.08 -11.64
C HIS A 177 4.67 18.40 -11.12
N LEU A 178 4.31 18.55 -9.83
CA LEU A 178 3.01 18.10 -9.35
C LEU A 178 1.83 18.80 -10.05
N TYR A 179 2.06 19.97 -10.68
CA TYR A 179 1.03 20.78 -11.34
C TYR A 179 0.75 20.29 -12.76
N THR A 180 1.53 19.30 -13.24
CA THR A 180 1.51 18.81 -14.62
C THR A 180 1.53 17.29 -14.69
N SER A 181 2.19 16.62 -13.75
CA SER A 181 2.12 15.17 -13.55
C SER A 181 0.69 14.73 -13.25
N ARG A 182 0.32 13.53 -13.70
CA ARG A 182 -1.04 13.02 -13.61
C ARG A 182 -1.08 11.49 -13.71
N LEU A 183 -2.15 10.90 -13.21
CA LEU A 183 -2.50 9.52 -13.53
C LEU A 183 -3.06 9.48 -14.96
N VAL A 184 -2.73 8.45 -15.72
CA VAL A 184 -3.26 8.20 -17.06
C VAL A 184 -3.82 6.77 -17.13
N PRO A 185 -4.92 6.50 -17.85
CA PRO A 185 -5.38 5.14 -18.10
C PRO A 185 -4.32 4.36 -18.88
N SER A 186 -4.16 3.09 -18.55
CA SER A 186 -3.25 2.16 -19.24
C SER A 186 -4.04 0.92 -19.68
N PRO A 187 -3.70 0.30 -20.82
CA PRO A 187 -4.26 -1.00 -21.21
C PRO A 187 -3.69 -2.17 -20.38
N ASP A 188 -2.66 -1.93 -19.58
CA ASP A 188 -2.00 -2.95 -18.77
C ASP A 188 -2.91 -3.46 -17.64
N ALA A 189 -2.52 -4.57 -17.00
CA ALA A 189 -3.27 -5.21 -15.92
C ALA A 189 -3.57 -4.25 -14.75
N SER A 190 -2.70 -3.27 -14.47
CA SER A 190 -2.93 -2.23 -13.45
C SER A 190 -4.08 -1.29 -13.82
N GLY A 191 -4.42 -1.14 -15.11
CA GLY A 191 -5.45 -0.22 -15.61
C GLY A 191 -5.09 1.27 -15.56
N TRP A 192 -3.89 1.62 -15.06
CA TRP A 192 -3.39 2.98 -14.98
C TRP A 192 -1.85 3.05 -14.89
N ASP A 193 -1.31 4.18 -15.34
CA ASP A 193 0.10 4.57 -15.24
C ASP A 193 0.25 5.97 -14.65
N LEU A 194 1.48 6.32 -14.27
CA LEU A 194 1.82 7.64 -13.78
C LEU A 194 2.67 8.41 -14.80
N ARG A 195 2.11 9.47 -15.36
CA ARG A 195 2.89 10.43 -16.16
C ARG A 195 3.53 11.46 -15.24
N VAL A 196 4.86 11.53 -15.22
CA VAL A 196 5.62 12.43 -14.36
C VAL A 196 6.46 13.40 -15.18
N ASP A 197 6.26 14.69 -14.95
CA ASP A 197 7.16 15.71 -15.46
C ASP A 197 8.41 15.81 -14.55
N HIS A 198 9.58 15.97 -15.14
CA HIS A 198 10.84 16.06 -14.41
C HIS A 198 11.82 17.02 -15.07
N ILE A 199 12.93 17.27 -14.38
CA ILE A 199 14.09 17.95 -14.94
C ILE A 199 15.21 16.91 -15.05
N PRO A 200 15.87 16.78 -16.21
CA PRO A 200 17.05 15.95 -16.33
C PRO A 200 18.14 16.50 -15.39
N GLY A 201 18.86 15.60 -14.76
CA GLY A 201 19.96 15.92 -13.87
C GLY A 201 21.20 16.39 -14.61
N TRP A 202 22.33 16.18 -13.95
CA TRP A 202 23.64 16.57 -14.43
C TRP A 202 24.22 15.37 -15.16
N ASP A 203 24.91 15.58 -16.28
CA ASP A 203 25.77 14.52 -16.81
C ASP A 203 26.96 14.28 -15.85
N LYS A 204 27.73 13.20 -16.09
CA LYS A 204 28.93 12.87 -15.31
C LYS A 204 30.01 13.96 -15.27
N TRP A 205 29.87 15.00 -16.10
CA TRP A 205 30.78 16.16 -16.22
C TRP A 205 30.21 17.42 -15.57
N GLY A 206 29.08 17.31 -14.90
CA GLY A 206 28.45 18.41 -14.19
C GLY A 206 27.75 19.43 -15.09
N LYS A 207 27.45 19.11 -16.35
CA LYS A 207 26.65 19.97 -17.23
C LYS A 207 25.18 19.58 -17.14
N THR A 208 24.31 20.56 -16.90
CA THR A 208 22.87 20.33 -17.00
C THR A 208 22.51 20.09 -18.45
N ARG A 209 21.93 18.94 -18.79
CA ARG A 209 21.42 18.62 -20.12
C ARG A 209 20.10 19.38 -20.39
N LYS A 210 20.11 20.71 -20.26
CA LYS A 210 18.98 21.56 -20.66
C LYS A 210 18.92 21.55 -22.19
N ARG A 211 18.21 20.58 -22.77
CA ARG A 211 17.62 20.77 -24.10
C ARG A 211 16.62 21.92 -23.96
N LYS A 212 17.06 23.15 -24.26
CA LYS A 212 16.21 24.35 -24.18
C LYS A 212 14.89 24.04 -24.92
N ASN A 213 13.76 24.31 -24.26
CA ASN A 213 12.38 24.18 -24.76
C ASN A 213 11.70 22.80 -24.84
N ARG A 214 12.26 21.68 -24.34
CA ARG A 214 11.49 20.41 -24.27
C ARG A 214 11.01 20.12 -22.84
N ARG A 215 9.74 19.73 -22.71
CA ARG A 215 9.26 19.08 -21.48
C ARG A 215 9.89 17.70 -21.38
N HIS A 216 10.42 17.37 -20.22
CA HIS A 216 10.92 16.05 -19.92
C HIS A 216 9.85 15.33 -19.10
N THR A 217 9.35 14.24 -19.65
CA THR A 217 8.24 13.48 -19.09
C THR A 217 8.55 12.00 -19.19
N MET A 218 8.31 11.27 -18.11
CA MET A 218 8.38 9.82 -18.06
C MET A 218 7.00 9.25 -17.77
N ILE A 219 6.73 8.04 -18.25
CA ILE A 219 5.55 7.26 -17.89
C ILE A 219 6.07 6.11 -17.06
N VAL A 220 5.51 5.94 -15.87
CA VAL A 220 5.89 4.89 -14.93
C VAL A 220 4.72 3.93 -14.82
N HIS A 221 5.04 2.64 -14.84
CA HIS A 221 4.09 1.54 -14.94
C HIS A 221 4.07 0.69 -13.67
N GLY A 222 2.97 -0.04 -13.44
CA GLY A 222 2.86 -1.08 -12.41
C GLY A 222 3.26 -0.65 -10.99
N SER A 223 4.04 -1.49 -10.30
CA SER A 223 4.47 -1.28 -8.92
C SER A 223 5.35 -0.03 -8.74
N GLU A 224 6.18 0.31 -9.73
CA GLU A 224 6.96 1.55 -9.71
C GLU A 224 6.04 2.77 -9.76
N ALA A 225 4.93 2.69 -10.50
CA ALA A 225 3.92 3.75 -10.55
C ALA A 225 3.22 3.91 -9.19
N ILE A 226 2.87 2.81 -8.52
CA ILE A 226 2.26 2.81 -7.18
C ILE A 226 3.18 3.50 -6.18
N GLY A 227 4.44 3.06 -6.10
CA GLY A 227 5.42 3.61 -5.18
C GLY A 227 5.71 5.10 -5.42
N LEU A 228 5.90 5.48 -6.69
CA LEU A 228 6.18 6.87 -7.05
C LEU A 228 4.95 7.77 -6.86
N ALA A 229 3.75 7.30 -7.20
CA ALA A 229 2.51 8.03 -6.98
C ALA A 229 2.30 8.30 -5.49
N GLY A 230 2.48 7.29 -4.61
CA GLY A 230 2.37 7.47 -3.15
C GLY A 230 3.29 8.57 -2.62
N GLN A 231 4.57 8.55 -3.02
CA GLN A 231 5.54 9.59 -2.64
C GLN A 231 5.15 10.99 -3.13
N LEU A 232 4.74 11.12 -4.40
CA LEU A 232 4.32 12.40 -4.97
C LEU A 232 3.04 12.92 -4.34
N MET A 233 2.09 12.03 -4.03
CA MET A 233 0.84 12.38 -3.37
C MET A 233 1.05 12.83 -1.92
N ALA A 234 1.96 12.20 -1.17
CA ALA A 234 2.36 12.68 0.15
C ALA A 234 2.89 14.13 0.11
N HIS A 235 3.58 14.51 -0.96
CA HIS A 235 4.01 15.90 -1.19
C HIS A 235 2.88 16.83 -1.64
N ALA A 236 1.95 16.35 -2.47
CA ALA A 236 0.77 17.10 -2.92
C ALA A 236 -0.19 17.38 -1.74
N ASN A 237 -0.33 16.42 -0.83
CA ASN A 237 -1.16 16.48 0.38
C ASN A 237 -0.37 16.85 1.64
N ARG A 238 0.79 17.50 1.51
CA ARG A 238 1.62 17.92 2.65
C ARG A 238 0.84 18.74 3.69
N SER A 239 -0.17 19.49 3.25
CA SER A 239 -1.05 20.30 4.11
C SER A 239 -2.19 19.51 4.78
N GLY A 240 -2.29 18.21 4.53
CA GLY A 240 -3.36 17.34 5.03
C GLY A 240 -4.75 17.68 4.50
N GLY A 241 -5.76 17.10 5.14
CA GLY A 241 -7.17 17.23 4.79
C GLY A 241 -8.03 17.66 5.98
N ALA A 242 -9.15 18.32 5.70
CA ALA A 242 -10.20 18.49 6.69
C ALA A 242 -10.94 17.16 6.91
N ARG A 243 -11.54 16.95 8.10
CA ARG A 243 -12.27 15.71 8.42
C ARG A 243 -13.30 15.33 7.34
N LYS A 244 -14.04 16.30 6.80
CA LYS A 244 -15.01 16.09 5.72
C LYS A 244 -14.36 15.54 4.43
N ALA A 245 -13.20 16.07 4.05
CA ALA A 245 -12.50 15.62 2.85
C ALA A 245 -11.87 14.23 3.03
N ILE A 246 -11.42 13.90 4.24
CA ILE A 246 -10.93 12.56 4.57
C ILE A 246 -12.06 11.54 4.49
N ARG A 247 -13.24 11.86 5.07
CA ARG A 247 -14.41 10.98 4.98
C ARG A 247 -14.83 10.75 3.53
N ALA A 248 -14.94 11.82 2.73
CA ALA A 248 -15.25 11.69 1.31
C ALA A 248 -14.20 10.90 0.52
N ALA A 249 -12.93 10.93 0.93
CA ALA A 249 -11.88 10.13 0.32
C ALA A 249 -12.08 8.63 0.61
N VAL A 250 -12.44 8.30 1.85
CA VAL A 250 -12.75 6.93 2.28
C VAL A 250 -13.98 6.39 1.55
N GLU A 251 -15.07 7.15 1.55
CA GLU A 251 -16.34 6.79 0.89
C GLU A 251 -16.09 6.44 -0.60
N ARG A 252 -15.25 7.20 -1.31
CA ARG A 252 -14.89 6.91 -2.70
C ARG A 252 -14.14 5.58 -2.90
N ILE A 253 -13.29 5.21 -1.97
CA ILE A 253 -12.53 3.95 -2.04
C ILE A 253 -13.47 2.78 -1.76
N GLU A 254 -14.36 2.93 -0.76
CA GLU A 254 -15.37 1.94 -0.41
C GLU A 254 -16.40 1.75 -1.53
N GLU A 255 -16.87 2.82 -2.16
CA GLU A 255 -17.75 2.78 -3.34
C GLU A 255 -17.10 2.05 -4.53
N ALA A 256 -15.78 2.11 -4.66
CA ALA A 256 -15.03 1.37 -5.65
C ALA A 256 -14.78 -0.11 -5.24
N GLY A 257 -15.19 -0.50 -4.03
CA GLY A 257 -14.99 -1.83 -3.44
C GLY A 257 -13.61 -2.04 -2.82
N HIS A 258 -12.54 -1.60 -3.50
CA HIS A 258 -11.17 -1.75 -3.01
C HIS A 258 -10.23 -0.66 -3.58
N PRO A 259 -9.16 -0.27 -2.87
CA PRO A 259 -8.09 0.61 -3.37
C PRO A 259 -7.58 0.33 -4.79
N GLU A 260 -7.49 -0.95 -5.16
CA GLU A 260 -6.99 -1.40 -6.46
C GLU A 260 -7.97 -1.04 -7.60
N ALA A 261 -9.25 -1.27 -7.40
CA ALA A 261 -10.29 -0.90 -8.36
C ALA A 261 -10.50 0.62 -8.44
N PHE A 262 -10.18 1.34 -7.37
CA PHE A 262 -10.30 2.80 -7.30
C PHE A 262 -9.35 3.54 -8.27
N LEU A 263 -8.07 3.16 -8.34
CA LEU A 263 -7.05 3.93 -9.08
C LEU A 263 -7.28 4.02 -10.59
N PRO A 264 -7.70 2.96 -11.32
CA PRO A 264 -8.11 3.08 -12.72
C PRO A 264 -9.25 4.08 -12.93
N GLY A 265 -10.23 4.10 -12.01
CA GLY A 265 -11.32 5.07 -12.01
C GLY A 265 -10.82 6.50 -11.79
N ALA A 266 -9.90 6.68 -10.83
CA ALA A 266 -9.26 7.96 -10.56
C ALA A 266 -8.45 8.46 -11.77
N ALA A 267 -7.73 7.58 -12.47
CA ALA A 267 -6.97 7.91 -13.68
C ALA A 267 -7.88 8.37 -14.82
N ARG A 268 -9.00 7.67 -15.07
CA ARG A 268 -10.01 8.08 -16.06
C ARG A 268 -10.62 9.43 -15.73
N SER A 269 -10.97 9.67 -14.45
CA SER A 269 -11.52 10.94 -14.00
C SER A 269 -10.50 12.08 -14.16
N ALA A 270 -9.25 11.85 -13.78
CA ALA A 270 -8.15 12.80 -13.95
C ALA A 270 -7.92 13.15 -15.42
N MET A 271 -7.94 12.14 -16.31
CA MET A 271 -7.80 12.37 -17.75
C MET A 271 -8.97 13.16 -18.33
N ARG A 272 -10.21 12.88 -17.92
CA ARG A 272 -11.39 13.64 -18.35
C ARG A 272 -11.29 15.11 -17.93
N ASP A 273 -10.93 15.38 -16.68
CA ASP A 273 -10.76 16.74 -16.16
C ASP A 273 -9.65 17.49 -16.89
N PHE A 274 -8.54 16.80 -17.19
CA PHE A 274 -7.41 17.36 -17.92
C PHE A 274 -7.80 17.70 -19.38
N SER A 275 -8.39 16.74 -20.11
CA SER A 275 -8.81 16.93 -21.50
C SER A 275 -9.89 18.00 -21.65
N GLY A 276 -10.87 18.03 -20.74
CA GLY A 276 -11.93 19.03 -20.73
C GLY A 276 -11.47 20.45 -20.39
N SER A 277 -10.23 20.62 -19.88
CA SER A 277 -9.71 21.94 -19.52
C SER A 277 -9.22 22.78 -20.70
N GLY A 278 -9.03 22.18 -21.88
CA GLY A 278 -8.44 22.86 -23.05
C GLY A 278 -6.98 23.28 -22.86
N LYS A 279 -6.31 22.81 -21.79
CA LYS A 279 -4.92 23.17 -21.44
C LYS A 279 -3.89 22.13 -21.84
N ALA A 280 -4.29 21.09 -22.57
CA ALA A 280 -3.42 20.00 -23.02
C ALA A 280 -2.26 20.53 -23.90
N ASP A 281 -2.56 21.50 -24.78
CA ASP A 281 -1.62 22.02 -25.78
C ASP A 281 -0.82 23.24 -25.32
N LEU A 282 -0.79 23.53 -24.01
CA LEU A 282 0.02 24.63 -23.52
C LEU A 282 1.50 24.41 -23.91
N PRO A 283 2.26 25.46 -24.26
CA PRO A 283 3.70 25.34 -24.52
C PRO A 283 4.50 25.11 -23.23
N ALA A 284 5.69 24.48 -23.35
CA ALA A 284 6.55 24.13 -22.22
C ALA A 284 6.84 25.32 -21.28
N LYS A 285 7.15 26.48 -21.86
CA LYS A 285 7.46 27.73 -21.14
C LYS A 285 6.28 28.28 -20.32
N LYS A 286 5.02 28.11 -20.79
CA LYS A 286 3.84 28.51 -20.03
C LYS A 286 3.61 27.59 -18.84
N VAL A 287 3.87 26.29 -19.02
CA VAL A 287 3.73 25.30 -17.95
C VAL A 287 4.77 25.47 -16.85
N GLU A 288 6.02 25.81 -17.19
CA GLU A 288 7.07 26.07 -16.19
C GLU A 288 6.73 27.25 -15.25
N ASN A 289 5.92 28.19 -15.74
CA ASN A 289 5.49 29.39 -15.02
C ASN A 289 4.05 29.29 -14.47
N LEU A 290 3.47 28.08 -14.42
CA LEU A 290 2.15 27.90 -13.83
C LEU A 290 2.16 28.23 -12.34
N MET A 291 1.34 29.22 -11.96
CA MET A 291 1.09 29.56 -10.56
C MET A 291 -0.03 28.71 -9.94
N LYS A 292 -0.80 27.99 -10.77
CA LYS A 292 -1.91 27.14 -10.36
C LYS A 292 -1.80 25.80 -11.05
N PRO A 293 -2.16 24.70 -10.36
CA PRO A 293 -2.15 23.38 -10.99
C PRO A 293 -3.19 23.28 -12.11
N LEU A 294 -2.90 22.46 -13.11
CA LEU A 294 -3.86 22.16 -14.17
C LEU A 294 -4.92 21.17 -13.66
N PRO A 295 -6.18 21.25 -14.13
CA PRO A 295 -7.19 20.25 -13.82
C PRO A 295 -6.70 18.83 -14.16
N GLY A 296 -7.06 17.83 -13.35
CA GLY A 296 -6.64 16.44 -13.58
C GLY A 296 -5.18 16.12 -13.27
N THR A 297 -4.37 17.08 -12.78
CA THR A 297 -2.99 16.83 -12.33
C THR A 297 -2.92 16.50 -10.86
N LEU A 298 -1.84 15.88 -10.38
CA LEU A 298 -1.70 15.44 -8.98
C LEU A 298 -2.04 16.56 -7.97
N ALA A 299 -1.57 17.78 -8.22
CA ALA A 299 -1.89 18.94 -7.38
C ALA A 299 -3.26 19.57 -7.69
N GLY A 300 -3.77 19.41 -8.91
CA GLY A 300 -5.01 20.03 -9.39
C GLY A 300 -6.28 19.24 -9.12
N LEU A 301 -6.15 17.99 -8.69
CA LEU A 301 -7.26 17.18 -8.21
C LEU A 301 -7.88 17.78 -6.93
N LYS A 302 -9.18 17.52 -6.74
CA LYS A 302 -9.89 17.86 -5.50
C LYS A 302 -9.23 17.18 -4.30
N VAL A 303 -9.32 17.81 -3.12
CA VAL A 303 -8.61 17.35 -1.92
C VAL A 303 -8.98 15.93 -1.54
N ASP A 304 -10.26 15.58 -1.57
CA ASP A 304 -10.79 14.23 -1.32
C ASP A 304 -10.19 13.20 -2.29
N MET A 305 -10.18 13.50 -3.59
CA MET A 305 -9.56 12.63 -4.60
C MET A 305 -8.06 12.45 -4.38
N ARG A 306 -7.34 13.52 -4.04
CA ARG A 306 -5.90 13.43 -3.76
C ARG A 306 -5.60 12.57 -2.53
N LEU A 307 -6.40 12.70 -1.48
CA LEU A 307 -6.25 11.91 -0.27
C LEU A 307 -6.57 10.44 -0.57
N ALA A 308 -7.62 10.17 -1.34
CA ALA A 308 -7.99 8.81 -1.73
C ALA A 308 -6.88 8.13 -2.54
N ILE A 309 -6.26 8.84 -3.49
CA ILE A 309 -5.12 8.29 -4.26
C ILE A 309 -3.91 8.02 -3.33
N GLU A 310 -3.60 8.90 -2.39
CA GLU A 310 -2.51 8.64 -1.42
C GLU A 310 -2.80 7.41 -0.55
N MET A 311 -4.02 7.28 -0.04
CA MET A 311 -4.43 6.11 0.74
C MET A 311 -4.35 4.84 -0.10
N ALA A 312 -4.90 4.87 -1.32
CA ALA A 312 -4.95 3.69 -2.18
C ALA A 312 -3.56 3.22 -2.63
N THR A 313 -2.67 4.16 -2.97
CA THR A 313 -1.28 3.83 -3.36
C THR A 313 -0.46 3.33 -2.17
N HIS A 314 -0.67 3.86 -0.97
CA HIS A 314 -0.03 3.32 0.24
C HIS A 314 -0.53 1.92 0.57
N GLU A 315 -1.85 1.70 0.50
CA GLU A 315 -2.44 0.38 0.77
C GLU A 315 -1.94 -0.67 -0.23
N GLN A 316 -1.89 -0.32 -1.51
CA GLN A 316 -1.34 -1.21 -2.53
C GLN A 316 0.16 -1.48 -2.34
N ALA A 317 0.96 -0.47 -1.98
CA ALA A 317 2.38 -0.69 -1.71
C ALA A 317 2.61 -1.58 -0.47
N GLU A 318 1.82 -1.40 0.60
CA GLU A 318 1.85 -2.28 1.79
C GLU A 318 1.44 -3.70 1.40
N ARG A 319 0.42 -3.85 0.54
CA ARG A 319 -0.02 -5.13 -0.01
C ARG A 319 1.04 -5.80 -0.88
N GLU A 320 1.65 -5.12 -1.85
CA GLU A 320 2.69 -5.68 -2.73
C GLU A 320 3.90 -6.18 -1.91
N ALA A 321 4.29 -5.42 -0.88
CA ALA A 321 5.35 -5.84 0.03
C ALA A 321 4.99 -7.13 0.78
N LEU A 322 3.76 -7.23 1.27
CA LEU A 322 3.27 -8.40 1.99
C LEU A 322 2.97 -9.59 1.07
N GLU A 323 2.54 -9.37 -0.17
CA GLU A 323 2.35 -10.43 -1.18
C GLU A 323 3.68 -11.07 -1.59
N GLY A 324 4.77 -10.30 -1.61
CA GLY A 324 6.12 -10.84 -1.76
C GLY A 324 6.46 -11.83 -0.65
N GLU A 325 6.25 -11.43 0.61
CA GLU A 325 6.41 -12.34 1.78
C GLU A 325 5.49 -13.55 1.68
N LEU A 326 4.26 -13.37 1.18
CA LEU A 326 3.24 -14.40 1.12
C LEU A 326 3.54 -15.47 0.07
N LYS A 327 4.04 -15.10 -1.12
CA LYS A 327 4.45 -16.06 -2.16
C LYS A 327 5.53 -17.03 -1.66
N GLU A 328 6.48 -16.52 -0.88
CA GLU A 328 7.50 -17.35 -0.25
C GLU A 328 6.89 -18.29 0.80
N LEU A 329 5.96 -17.79 1.62
CA LEU A 329 5.24 -18.61 2.60
C LEU A 329 4.38 -19.70 1.94
N GLU A 330 3.70 -19.43 0.83
CA GLU A 330 2.92 -20.42 0.08
C GLU A 330 3.79 -21.54 -0.48
N ALA A 331 4.96 -21.22 -1.02
CA ALA A 331 5.89 -22.23 -1.53
C ALA A 331 6.36 -23.16 -0.40
N ARG A 332 6.69 -22.59 0.78
CA ARG A 332 7.10 -23.35 1.96
C ARG A 332 5.96 -24.16 2.58
N TRP A 333 4.74 -23.64 2.53
CA TRP A 333 3.54 -24.36 2.97
C TRP A 333 3.35 -25.66 2.17
N ARG A 334 3.44 -25.61 0.84
CA ARG A 334 3.29 -26.82 0.00
C ARG A 334 4.28 -27.91 0.37
N GLU A 335 5.54 -27.55 0.62
CA GLU A 335 6.58 -28.48 1.07
C GLU A 335 6.25 -29.08 2.46
N ALA A 336 5.80 -28.25 3.40
CA ALA A 336 5.42 -28.69 4.74
C ALA A 336 4.17 -29.57 4.77
N GLU A 337 3.19 -29.27 3.92
CA GLU A 337 1.95 -30.04 3.75
C GLU A 337 2.24 -31.45 3.22
N GLU A 338 3.20 -31.57 2.30
CA GLU A 338 3.68 -32.85 1.78
C GLU A 338 4.33 -33.69 2.89
N ILE A 339 5.20 -33.10 3.72
CA ILE A 339 5.81 -33.77 4.87
C ILE A 339 4.75 -34.22 5.88
N ALA A 340 3.78 -33.36 6.19
CA ALA A 340 2.69 -33.69 7.11
C ALA A 340 1.84 -34.85 6.58
N ARG A 341 1.54 -34.88 5.28
CA ARG A 341 0.83 -36.00 4.64
C ARG A 341 1.60 -37.32 4.75
N ILE A 342 2.93 -37.29 4.60
CA ILE A 342 3.76 -38.48 4.79
C ILE A 342 3.70 -38.95 6.25
N ALA A 343 3.74 -38.02 7.21
CA ALA A 343 3.65 -38.33 8.63
C ALA A 343 2.27 -38.91 9.03
N ASP A 344 1.19 -38.39 8.44
CA ASP A 344 -0.18 -38.89 8.67
C ASP A 344 -0.32 -40.36 8.21
N ASN A 345 0.36 -40.73 7.13
CA ASN A 345 0.31 -42.10 6.57
C ASN A 345 1.34 -43.05 7.20
N LEU A 346 2.26 -42.57 8.04
CA LEU A 346 3.36 -43.40 8.57
C LEU A 346 2.90 -44.46 9.59
N PHE A 347 1.71 -44.28 10.17
CA PHE A 347 1.15 -45.14 11.21
C PHE A 347 -0.12 -45.88 10.77
N VAL A 348 -0.50 -45.77 9.49
CA VAL A 348 -1.61 -46.51 8.91
C VAL A 348 -1.01 -47.70 8.16
N PRO A 349 -1.21 -48.95 8.61
CA PRO A 349 -0.81 -50.12 7.84
C PRO A 349 -1.59 -50.19 6.53
N ASP A 350 -0.96 -50.62 5.44
CA ASP A 350 -1.60 -50.75 4.12
C ASP A 350 -2.93 -51.55 4.19
N SER A 351 -3.03 -52.52 5.10
CA SER A 351 -4.24 -53.31 5.35
C SER A 351 -5.45 -52.49 5.82
N VAL A 352 -5.23 -51.35 6.48
CA VAL A 352 -6.30 -50.44 6.95
C VAL A 352 -6.77 -49.55 5.79
N ASP A 353 -5.86 -49.11 4.92
CA ASP A 353 -6.23 -48.36 3.72
C ASP A 353 -7.02 -49.25 2.74
N ASP A 354 -6.60 -50.50 2.55
CA ASP A 354 -7.32 -51.51 1.76
C ASP A 354 -8.72 -51.79 2.33
N PHE A 355 -8.84 -51.86 3.67
CA PHE A 355 -10.12 -52.04 4.34
C PHE A 355 -11.06 -50.84 4.15
N ILE A 356 -10.56 -49.60 4.32
CA ILE A 356 -11.35 -48.39 4.12
C ILE A 356 -11.77 -48.22 2.65
N ALA A 357 -10.88 -48.54 1.69
CA ALA A 357 -11.20 -48.52 0.27
C ALA A 357 -12.27 -49.55 -0.09
N GLY A 358 -12.16 -50.77 0.43
CA GLY A 358 -13.16 -51.83 0.26
C GLY A 358 -14.52 -51.41 0.83
N GLU A 359 -14.56 -50.81 2.01
CA GLU A 359 -15.83 -50.42 2.62
C GLU A 359 -16.46 -49.19 1.95
N ARG A 360 -15.65 -48.24 1.44
CA ARG A 360 -16.13 -47.16 0.57
C ARG A 360 -16.77 -47.70 -0.71
N SER A 361 -16.15 -48.68 -1.37
CA SER A 361 -16.73 -49.30 -2.57
C SER A 361 -18.05 -50.03 -2.29
N ARG A 362 -18.18 -50.69 -1.13
CA ARG A 362 -19.44 -51.33 -0.73
C ARG A 362 -20.55 -50.32 -0.46
N ILE A 363 -20.23 -49.22 0.22
CA ILE A 363 -21.19 -48.14 0.49
C ILE A 363 -21.63 -47.47 -0.81
N ASP A 364 -20.72 -47.25 -1.76
CA ASP A 364 -21.04 -46.71 -3.09
C ASP A 364 -21.87 -47.67 -3.95
N ASP A 365 -21.68 -48.99 -3.80
CA ASP A 365 -22.49 -50.02 -4.47
C ASP A 365 -23.89 -50.20 -3.84
N ASP A 366 -24.03 -49.97 -2.53
CA ASP A 366 -25.30 -50.02 -1.79
C ASP A 366 -26.13 -48.72 -1.88
N LEU A 367 -25.55 -47.63 -2.41
CA LEU A 367 -26.30 -46.41 -2.69
C LEU A 367 -27.17 -46.61 -3.95
N PRO A 368 -28.50 -46.45 -3.89
CA PRO A 368 -29.36 -46.64 -5.05
C PRO A 368 -29.00 -45.61 -6.13
N LYS A 369 -28.48 -46.10 -7.26
CA LYS A 369 -28.23 -45.29 -8.46
C LYS A 369 -29.55 -44.60 -8.83
N GLY A 370 -29.54 -43.27 -8.80
CA GLY A 370 -30.72 -42.42 -8.77
C GLY A 370 -31.81 -42.78 -9.79
N ALA A 371 -33.05 -42.60 -9.34
CA ALA A 371 -34.25 -42.59 -10.17
C ALA A 371 -34.10 -41.61 -11.36
N PRO A 372 -34.69 -41.91 -12.52
CA PRO A 372 -34.64 -41.02 -13.67
C PRO A 372 -35.33 -39.69 -13.36
N THR A 373 -34.61 -38.59 -13.60
CA THR A 373 -35.14 -37.22 -13.62
C THR A 373 -36.19 -37.11 -14.72
N GLY A 374 -37.47 -37.00 -14.33
CA GLY A 374 -38.58 -36.63 -15.19
C GLY A 374 -38.78 -35.12 -15.27
#